data_AF-A0A1V5XNM2-F1
#
_entry.id   AF-A0A1V5XNM2-F1
#
_cell.length_a   1.000
_cell.length_b   1.000
_cell.length_c   1.000
_cell.angle_alpha   90.00
_cell.angle_beta   90.00
_cell.angle_gamma   90.00
#
_symmetry.space_group_name_H-M   'P 1'
#
loop_
_entity.id
_entity.type
_entity.pdbx_description
1 polymer ?
#
loop_
_entity_poly.entity_id
_entity_poly.type
_entity_poly.pdbx_seq_one_letter_code
_entity_poly.pdbx_strand_id
1 'polypeptide(L)'
;MRWLFSKLGTVVGRLVVLGLVPLGTSGCPSGLCLVKVCKGNSSNCRCSWDTCPSGSTFDTQRDTCVCNPGRVSLNSSCMTQAEADAYCGAGARFDGYGCVRIVCPAGQELDMATGSCLAKQQVDKVAESMGVQVGEGQKLGCPPGLILVVEDARNASCVPPESTCSRDETWNGQACVKAYQCAPGWIFDSVSGQCIAVSTSESDYTIDLQAWTSASYGASGGPGSFAFCSGFNKKPRTFGVGPGGRAQVLIDVQVQAPGRSVMQAQVSTNGRMQSHGGPVTPQGAAEIQRVAQEILASLLVQGGKTATESARTSVGCTIVNAAAPAPVPESGGL
;
A
#
# COMPACT_ATOMS: atom_id res chain seq x y z
N MET A 1 8.79 -2.21 -92.88
CA MET A 1 8.13 -3.51 -92.63
C MET A 1 8.56 -3.96 -91.23
N ARG A 2 7.76 -3.73 -90.18
CA ARG A 2 6.68 -4.61 -89.67
C ARG A 2 7.25 -5.97 -89.19
N TRP A 3 7.41 -6.13 -87.87
CA TRP A 3 6.91 -7.23 -87.01
C TRP A 3 7.75 -7.47 -85.73
N LEU A 4 7.06 -7.29 -84.59
CA LEU A 4 7.04 -8.09 -83.34
C LEU A 4 8.04 -7.95 -82.15
N PHE A 5 7.41 -8.21 -80.99
CA PHE A 5 7.88 -8.54 -79.63
C PHE A 5 8.29 -7.35 -78.74
N SER A 6 7.92 -7.26 -77.46
CA SER A 6 7.03 -8.03 -76.59
C SER A 6 6.75 -7.17 -75.34
N LYS A 7 5.58 -7.34 -74.71
CA LYS A 7 5.20 -6.68 -73.44
C LYS A 7 6.01 -7.26 -72.28
N LEU A 8 6.57 -6.40 -71.43
CA LEU A 8 6.81 -6.70 -70.01
C LEU A 8 6.61 -5.40 -69.21
N GLY A 9 5.58 -5.38 -68.39
CA GLY A 9 5.26 -4.28 -67.48
C GLY A 9 6.14 -4.33 -66.24
N THR A 10 6.76 -3.20 -65.93
CA THR A 10 7.60 -3.00 -64.75
C THR A 10 6.72 -2.83 -63.51
N VAL A 11 6.71 -3.83 -62.62
CA VAL A 11 6.17 -3.71 -61.27
C VAL A 11 7.22 -3.04 -60.40
N VAL A 12 6.93 -1.83 -59.93
CA VAL A 12 7.77 -1.10 -58.96
C VAL A 12 7.63 -1.77 -57.60
N GLY A 13 8.61 -2.62 -57.26
CA GLY A 13 8.74 -3.21 -55.92
C GLY A 13 9.23 -2.17 -54.92
N ARG A 14 8.35 -1.71 -54.02
CA ARG A 14 8.73 -0.99 -52.81
C ARG A 14 9.40 -1.99 -51.85
N LEU A 15 10.71 -1.87 -51.71
CA LEU A 15 11.50 -2.52 -50.66
C LEU A 15 11.13 -1.88 -49.31
N VAL A 16 10.31 -2.57 -48.52
CA VAL A 16 10.11 -2.24 -47.10
C VAL A 16 11.28 -2.86 -46.35
N VAL A 17 12.22 -2.02 -45.92
CA VAL A 17 13.27 -2.40 -44.98
C VAL A 17 12.60 -2.60 -43.62
N LEU A 18 12.28 -3.85 -43.30
CA LEU A 18 11.93 -4.28 -41.95
C LEU A 18 13.20 -4.16 -41.10
N GLY A 19 13.29 -3.08 -40.32
CA GLY A 19 14.28 -2.95 -39.27
C GLY A 19 14.13 -4.10 -38.28
N LEU A 20 15.14 -4.95 -38.21
CA LEU A 20 15.34 -5.88 -37.10
C LEU A 20 15.55 -5.04 -35.84
N VAL A 21 14.48 -4.83 -35.08
CA VAL A 21 14.58 -4.37 -33.70
C VAL A 21 15.23 -5.51 -32.91
N PRO A 22 16.36 -5.28 -32.23
CA PRO A 22 16.92 -6.29 -31.35
C PRO A 22 15.90 -6.57 -30.25
N LEU A 23 15.38 -7.80 -30.23
CA LEU A 23 14.66 -8.35 -29.09
C LEU A 23 15.65 -8.37 -27.93
N GLY A 24 15.65 -7.29 -27.14
CA GLY A 24 16.22 -7.29 -25.81
C GLY A 24 15.59 -8.44 -25.02
N THR A 25 16.35 -8.96 -24.06
CA THR A 25 15.97 -10.04 -23.14
C THR A 25 14.82 -9.62 -22.23
N SER A 26 13.64 -9.37 -22.81
CA SER A 26 12.40 -9.11 -22.10
C SER A 26 11.82 -10.45 -21.70
N GLY A 27 11.79 -10.70 -20.40
CA GLY A 27 11.12 -11.87 -19.87
C GLY A 27 9.66 -11.99 -20.24
N CYS A 28 9.16 -13.23 -20.20
CA CYS A 28 7.74 -13.49 -20.15
C CYS A 28 7.14 -12.72 -18.95
N PRO A 29 6.20 -11.79 -19.19
CA PRO A 29 5.59 -11.03 -18.12
C PRO A 29 4.83 -11.95 -17.17
N SER A 30 4.80 -11.60 -15.88
CA SER A 30 4.02 -12.32 -14.88
C SER A 30 2.54 -12.25 -15.17
N GLY A 31 1.83 -13.30 -14.76
CA GLY A 31 0.38 -13.37 -14.91
C GLY A 31 -0.06 -13.57 -16.34
N LEU A 32 0.59 -14.52 -17.01
CA LEU A 32 0.17 -15.05 -18.30
C LEU A 32 -0.30 -16.49 -18.17
N CYS A 33 -1.14 -16.88 -19.12
CA CYS A 33 -1.39 -18.30 -19.36
C CYS A 33 -0.45 -18.83 -20.44
N LEU A 34 0.47 -19.73 -20.05
CA LEU A 34 1.43 -20.34 -20.97
C LEU A 34 0.78 -21.41 -21.85
N VAL A 35 -0.18 -22.15 -21.30
CA VAL A 35 -0.89 -23.22 -22.02
C VAL A 35 -2.39 -23.11 -21.77
N LYS A 36 -3.15 -22.65 -22.77
CA LYS A 36 -4.62 -22.65 -22.73
C LYS A 36 -5.15 -23.99 -23.28
N VAL A 37 -5.90 -24.72 -22.47
CA VAL A 37 -6.59 -25.96 -22.87
C VAL A 37 -8.08 -25.67 -22.97
N CYS A 38 -8.62 -25.73 -24.18
CA CYS A 38 -10.03 -25.44 -24.44
C CYS A 38 -10.83 -26.72 -24.64
N LYS A 39 -11.96 -26.85 -23.93
CA LYS A 39 -12.88 -27.97 -24.12
C LYS A 39 -14.03 -27.53 -25.02
N GLY A 40 -13.94 -27.89 -26.30
CA GLY A 40 -14.92 -27.50 -27.32
C GLY A 40 -14.55 -26.18 -28.00
N ASN A 41 -15.41 -25.17 -27.92
CA ASN A 41 -15.17 -23.88 -28.56
C ASN A 41 -14.12 -23.03 -27.78
N SER A 42 -13.62 -21.98 -28.43
CA SER A 42 -12.60 -21.05 -27.89
C SER A 42 -13.05 -20.24 -26.67
N SER A 43 -14.32 -20.34 -26.26
CA SER A 43 -14.85 -19.65 -25.07
C SER A 43 -14.77 -20.47 -23.77
N ASN A 44 -14.43 -21.77 -23.84
CA ASN A 44 -14.28 -22.63 -22.65
C ASN A 44 -12.84 -23.13 -22.51
N CYS A 45 -11.93 -22.18 -22.27
CA CYS A 45 -10.51 -22.43 -22.08
C CYS A 45 -10.13 -22.33 -20.61
N ARG A 46 -9.35 -23.29 -20.11
CA ARG A 46 -8.68 -23.20 -18.82
C ARG A 46 -7.19 -23.03 -19.02
N CYS A 47 -6.55 -22.29 -18.13
CA CYS A 47 -5.11 -22.29 -18.12
C CYS A 47 -4.59 -23.58 -17.49
N SER A 48 -3.82 -24.34 -18.25
CA SER A 48 -3.17 -25.57 -17.76
C SER A 48 -1.86 -25.26 -17.04
N TRP A 49 -1.20 -24.16 -17.41
CA TRP A 49 -0.01 -23.68 -16.72
C TRP A 49 0.00 -22.17 -16.76
N ASP A 50 -0.11 -21.56 -15.58
CA ASP A 50 -0.06 -20.11 -15.40
C ASP A 50 1.17 -19.69 -14.63
N THR A 51 1.47 -18.41 -14.76
CA THR A 51 2.56 -17.77 -14.05
C THR A 51 2.08 -16.83 -12.94
N CYS A 52 0.93 -17.16 -12.37
CA CYS A 52 0.33 -16.34 -11.34
C CYS A 52 1.09 -16.49 -10.01
N PRO A 53 1.12 -15.43 -9.19
CA PRO A 53 1.67 -15.48 -7.83
C PRO A 53 1.05 -16.60 -6.97
N SER A 54 1.74 -16.95 -5.90
CA SER A 54 1.22 -17.89 -4.90
C SER A 54 -0.18 -17.49 -4.42
N GLY A 55 -1.10 -18.46 -4.42
CA GLY A 55 -2.49 -18.22 -3.99
C GLY A 55 -3.40 -17.58 -5.06
N SER A 56 -2.94 -17.44 -6.30
CA SER A 56 -3.75 -17.04 -7.46
C SER A 56 -3.74 -18.08 -8.58
N THR A 57 -4.65 -17.91 -9.52
CA THR A 57 -4.72 -18.66 -10.79
C THR A 57 -5.09 -17.71 -11.92
N PHE A 58 -4.77 -18.09 -13.15
CA PHE A 58 -5.10 -17.27 -14.32
C PHE A 58 -6.58 -17.42 -14.72
N ASP A 59 -7.30 -16.30 -14.74
CA ASP A 59 -8.65 -16.19 -15.26
C ASP A 59 -8.59 -15.90 -16.75
N THR A 60 -8.96 -16.89 -17.57
CA THR A 60 -8.93 -16.79 -19.04
C THR A 60 -9.98 -15.86 -19.63
N GLN A 61 -11.04 -15.51 -18.88
CA GLN A 61 -12.05 -14.56 -19.33
C GLN A 61 -11.60 -13.11 -19.08
N ARG A 62 -10.90 -12.89 -17.97
CA ARG A 62 -10.36 -11.58 -17.60
C ARG A 62 -8.93 -11.34 -18.12
N ASP A 63 -8.31 -12.40 -18.66
CA ASP A 63 -6.92 -12.44 -19.13
C ASP A 63 -5.93 -11.88 -18.09
N THR A 64 -6.15 -12.23 -16.82
CA THR A 64 -5.35 -11.77 -15.67
C THR A 64 -5.34 -12.82 -14.55
N CYS A 65 -4.36 -12.73 -13.66
CA CYS A 65 -4.40 -13.47 -12.40
C CYS A 65 -5.54 -12.98 -11.51
N VAL A 66 -6.17 -13.93 -10.82
CA VAL A 66 -7.17 -13.69 -9.78
C VAL A 66 -6.84 -14.54 -8.57
N CYS A 67 -7.13 -14.04 -7.37
CA CYS A 67 -6.91 -14.82 -6.16
C CYS A 67 -7.84 -16.04 -6.09
N ASN A 68 -7.31 -17.12 -5.53
CA ASN A 68 -8.08 -18.33 -5.26
C ASN A 68 -9.22 -18.03 -4.27
N PRO A 69 -10.30 -18.84 -4.25
CA PRO A 69 -11.40 -18.66 -3.30
C PRO A 69 -10.91 -18.57 -1.84
N GLY A 70 -11.47 -17.64 -1.08
CA GLY A 70 -11.07 -17.37 0.31
C GLY A 70 -9.81 -16.50 0.45
N ARG A 71 -9.27 -15.97 -0.66
CA ARG A 71 -8.18 -14.99 -0.67
C ARG A 71 -8.58 -13.69 -1.35
N VAL A 72 -7.91 -12.60 -0.98
CA VAL A 72 -8.15 -11.24 -1.48
C VAL A 72 -6.87 -10.68 -2.10
N SER A 73 -7.01 -9.90 -3.18
CA SER A 73 -5.88 -9.22 -3.82
C SER A 73 -5.56 -7.95 -3.05
N LEU A 74 -4.42 -7.91 -2.39
CA LEU A 74 -3.97 -6.76 -1.60
C LEU A 74 -2.46 -6.62 -1.69
N ASN A 75 -1.99 -5.41 -2.00
CA ASN A 75 -0.58 -5.09 -2.17
C ASN A 75 0.22 -6.11 -3.02
N SER A 76 -0.32 -6.44 -4.21
CA SER A 76 0.18 -7.43 -5.19
C SER A 76 0.09 -8.92 -4.82
N SER A 77 -0.48 -9.24 -3.65
CA SER A 77 -0.51 -10.60 -3.09
C SER A 77 -1.92 -11.12 -2.90
N CYS A 78 -2.06 -12.45 -2.84
CA CYS A 78 -3.32 -13.11 -2.51
C CYS A 78 -3.35 -13.53 -1.05
N MET A 79 -3.94 -12.70 -0.21
CA MET A 79 -3.97 -12.86 1.24
C MET A 79 -5.24 -13.56 1.72
N THR A 80 -5.13 -14.36 2.78
CA THR A 80 -6.27 -14.75 3.62
C THR A 80 -6.83 -13.52 4.36
N GLN A 81 -8.03 -13.66 4.93
CA GLN A 81 -8.63 -12.58 5.73
C GLN A 81 -7.72 -12.12 6.88
N ALA A 82 -7.12 -13.06 7.62
CA ALA A 82 -6.23 -12.73 8.74
C ALA A 82 -4.96 -12.01 8.31
N GLU A 83 -4.38 -12.39 7.17
CA GLU A 83 -3.22 -11.70 6.58
C GLU A 83 -3.59 -10.29 6.09
N ALA A 84 -4.79 -10.12 5.51
CA ALA A 84 -5.29 -8.81 5.08
C ALA A 84 -5.60 -7.90 6.28
N ASP A 85 -6.18 -8.41 7.36
CA ASP A 85 -6.41 -7.68 8.60
C ASP A 85 -5.07 -7.22 9.22
N ALA A 86 -4.07 -8.10 9.25
CA ALA A 86 -2.71 -7.77 9.71
C ALA A 86 -2.07 -6.67 8.84
N TYR A 87 -2.26 -6.72 7.52
CA TYR A 87 -1.81 -5.65 6.63
C TYR A 87 -2.49 -4.31 6.94
N CYS A 88 -3.79 -4.30 7.27
CA CYS A 88 -4.51 -3.07 7.61
C CYS A 88 -4.04 -2.43 8.93
N GLY A 89 -3.49 -3.23 9.85
CA GLY A 89 -2.95 -2.80 11.14
C GLY A 89 -4.04 -2.61 12.20
N ALA A 90 -3.63 -2.44 13.46
CA ALA A 90 -4.52 -2.54 14.63
C ALA A 90 -5.78 -1.66 14.59
N GLY A 91 -5.72 -0.45 14.01
CA GLY A 91 -6.86 0.46 13.93
C GLY A 91 -7.86 0.18 12.80
N ALA A 92 -7.63 -0.86 12.01
CA ALA A 92 -8.42 -1.19 10.83
C ALA A 92 -8.57 -2.70 10.67
N ARG A 93 -9.49 -3.09 9.80
CA ARG A 93 -9.65 -4.47 9.34
C ARG A 93 -9.89 -4.48 7.85
N PHE A 94 -9.65 -5.60 7.19
CA PHE A 94 -10.04 -5.77 5.80
C PHE A 94 -11.54 -6.07 5.72
N ASP A 95 -12.26 -5.35 4.86
CA ASP A 95 -13.68 -5.57 4.59
C ASP A 95 -13.96 -5.40 3.10
N GLY A 96 -14.22 -6.52 2.41
CA GLY A 96 -14.64 -6.63 1.00
C GLY A 96 -13.69 -6.03 -0.05
N TYR A 97 -13.55 -4.71 -0.01
CA TYR A 97 -12.87 -3.87 -0.98
C TYR A 97 -11.68 -3.12 -0.38
N GLY A 98 -11.26 -3.42 0.84
CA GLY A 98 -10.16 -2.68 1.42
C GLY A 98 -10.03 -2.66 2.94
N CYS A 99 -9.05 -1.92 3.43
CA CYS A 99 -8.89 -1.64 4.86
C CYS A 99 -9.92 -0.60 5.30
N VAL A 100 -10.83 -0.98 6.17
CA VAL A 100 -11.80 -0.07 6.78
C VAL A 100 -11.42 0.17 8.24
N ARG A 101 -11.58 1.42 8.69
CA ARG A 101 -11.37 1.76 10.10
C ARG A 101 -12.34 0.95 10.98
N ILE A 102 -11.84 0.47 12.12
CA ILE A 102 -12.70 -0.14 13.13
C ILE A 102 -13.64 0.93 13.68
N VAL A 103 -14.95 0.69 13.59
CA VAL A 103 -15.98 1.57 14.15
C VAL A 103 -16.33 1.07 15.54
N CYS A 104 -16.06 1.89 16.54
CA CYS A 104 -16.41 1.57 17.92
C CYS A 104 -17.90 1.82 18.19
N PRO A 105 -18.51 1.09 19.14
CA PRO A 105 -19.85 1.37 19.62
C PRO A 105 -20.00 2.82 20.08
N ALA A 106 -21.23 3.33 20.09
CA ALA A 106 -21.52 4.70 20.53
C ALA A 106 -20.95 4.97 21.94
N GLY A 107 -20.26 6.10 22.09
CA GLY A 107 -19.62 6.50 23.35
C GLY A 107 -18.28 5.82 23.65
N GLN A 108 -17.72 5.09 22.69
CA GLN A 108 -16.38 4.51 22.77
C GLN A 108 -15.46 5.10 21.70
N GLU A 109 -14.17 5.16 22.00
CA GLU A 109 -13.14 5.65 21.06
C GLU A 109 -12.13 4.55 20.75
N LEU A 110 -11.67 4.49 19.50
CA LEU A 110 -10.70 3.49 19.05
C LEU A 110 -9.29 3.84 19.53
N ASP A 111 -8.67 2.96 20.30
CA ASP A 111 -7.24 2.99 20.58
C ASP A 111 -6.44 2.47 19.37
N MET A 112 -5.69 3.36 18.72
CA MET A 112 -4.91 3.03 17.53
C MET A 112 -3.65 2.19 17.81
N ALA A 113 -3.24 2.04 19.07
CA ALA A 113 -2.14 1.15 19.44
C ALA A 113 -2.61 -0.30 19.56
N THR A 114 -3.81 -0.52 20.11
CA THR A 114 -4.33 -1.87 20.44
C THR A 114 -5.42 -2.35 19.51
N GLY A 115 -6.07 -1.46 18.76
CA GLY A 115 -7.26 -1.78 17.97
C GLY A 115 -8.52 -2.00 18.80
N SER A 116 -8.45 -1.74 20.11
CA SER A 116 -9.56 -1.94 21.04
C SER A 116 -10.40 -0.67 21.18
N CYS A 117 -11.70 -0.84 21.42
CA CYS A 117 -12.58 0.27 21.73
C CYS A 117 -12.52 0.59 23.23
N LEU A 118 -12.10 1.81 23.55
CA LEU A 118 -12.03 2.33 24.90
C LEU A 118 -13.39 2.89 25.33
N ALA A 119 -13.88 2.46 26.47
CA ALA A 119 -15.07 3.04 27.08
C ALA A 119 -14.82 4.49 27.51
N LYS A 120 -15.88 5.30 27.64
CA LYS A 120 -15.81 6.70 28.10
C LYS A 120 -14.86 6.90 29.29
N GLN A 121 -14.97 6.09 30.34
CA GLN A 121 -14.11 6.21 31.54
C GLN A 121 -12.60 6.03 31.22
N GLN A 122 -12.25 5.23 30.21
CA GLN A 122 -10.87 5.07 29.77
C GLN A 122 -10.43 6.27 28.90
N VAL A 123 -11.33 6.80 28.08
CA VAL A 123 -11.08 8.03 27.30
C VAL A 123 -10.94 9.25 28.21
N ASP A 124 -11.71 9.33 29.28
CA ASP A 124 -11.59 10.38 30.29
C ASP A 124 -10.22 10.31 31.00
N LYS A 125 -9.68 9.10 31.25
CA LYS A 125 -8.29 8.93 31.73
C LYS A 125 -7.24 9.39 30.72
N VAL A 126 -7.48 9.21 29.42
CA VAL A 126 -6.63 9.79 28.37
C VAL A 126 -6.66 11.31 28.47
N ALA A 127 -7.85 11.91 28.58
CA ALA A 127 -8.02 13.35 28.74
C ALA A 127 -7.28 13.88 29.99
N GLU A 128 -7.44 13.23 31.15
CA GLU A 128 -6.75 13.57 32.39
C GLU A 128 -5.23 13.53 32.23
N SER A 129 -4.69 12.49 31.60
CA SER A 129 -3.24 12.36 31.36
C SER A 129 -2.69 13.45 30.44
N MET A 130 -3.56 14.07 29.65
CA MET A 130 -3.26 15.21 28.79
C MET A 130 -3.54 16.57 29.45
N GLY A 131 -4.01 16.58 30.71
CA GLY A 131 -4.40 17.81 31.42
C GLY A 131 -5.72 18.42 30.95
N VAL A 132 -6.58 17.64 30.28
CA VAL A 132 -7.89 18.06 29.78
C VAL A 132 -8.96 17.63 30.78
N GLN A 133 -9.70 18.59 31.34
CA GLN A 133 -10.83 18.31 32.23
C GLN A 133 -12.11 18.17 31.41
N VAL A 134 -12.65 16.95 31.34
CA VAL A 134 -13.94 16.66 30.69
C VAL A 134 -15.05 16.78 31.74
N GLY A 135 -15.94 17.76 31.57
CA GLY A 135 -17.07 17.96 32.47
C GLY A 135 -18.25 17.03 32.20
N GLU A 136 -19.29 17.15 33.03
CA GLU A 136 -20.56 16.45 32.82
C GLU A 136 -21.19 16.85 31.47
N GLY A 137 -21.66 15.87 30.70
CA GLY A 137 -22.21 16.09 29.35
C GLY A 137 -21.18 16.45 28.28
N GLN A 138 -19.88 16.36 28.59
CA GLN A 138 -18.78 16.55 27.65
C GLN A 138 -18.03 15.25 27.39
N LYS A 139 -17.33 15.21 26.26
CA LYS A 139 -16.36 14.17 25.91
C LYS A 139 -15.06 14.78 25.43
N LEU A 140 -13.98 14.00 25.44
CA LEU A 140 -12.76 14.36 24.72
C LEU A 140 -13.07 14.44 23.22
N GLY A 141 -12.64 15.50 22.56
CA GLY A 141 -12.86 15.71 21.14
C GLY A 141 -11.89 16.71 20.54
N CYS A 142 -12.21 17.16 19.34
CA CYS A 142 -11.39 18.11 18.59
C CYS A 142 -12.21 19.33 18.16
N PRO A 143 -11.54 20.47 17.91
CA PRO A 143 -12.17 21.61 17.25
C PRO A 143 -12.82 21.22 15.91
N PRO A 144 -13.81 22.00 15.41
CA PRO A 144 -14.47 21.74 14.14
C PRO A 144 -13.48 21.57 12.98
N GLY A 145 -13.74 20.59 12.13
CA GLY A 145 -12.89 20.26 10.98
C GLY A 145 -11.67 19.38 11.28
N LEU A 146 -11.50 18.93 12.53
CA LEU A 146 -10.43 18.00 12.92
C LEU A 146 -11.00 16.70 13.49
N ILE A 147 -10.23 15.64 13.38
CA ILE A 147 -10.61 14.31 13.85
C ILE A 147 -9.80 13.94 15.09
N LEU A 148 -10.50 13.49 16.14
CA LEU A 148 -9.87 12.91 17.32
C LEU A 148 -9.29 11.54 16.97
N VAL A 149 -8.00 11.37 17.26
CA VAL A 149 -7.33 10.08 17.24
C VAL A 149 -6.79 9.80 18.63
N VAL A 150 -7.23 8.70 19.24
CA VAL A 150 -6.60 8.16 20.43
C VAL A 150 -5.42 7.30 19.99
N GLU A 151 -4.21 7.81 20.20
CA GLU A 151 -2.97 7.16 19.74
C GLU A 151 -2.67 5.90 20.57
N ASP A 152 -2.92 6.00 21.87
CA ASP A 152 -2.75 4.96 22.89
C ASP A 152 -3.58 5.30 24.15
N ALA A 153 -3.46 4.49 25.21
CA ALA A 153 -4.16 4.67 26.48
C ALA A 153 -3.80 5.94 27.30
N ARG A 154 -2.92 6.82 26.80
CA ARG A 154 -2.45 8.06 27.44
C ARG A 154 -2.40 9.27 26.50
N ASN A 155 -2.44 9.05 25.19
CA ASN A 155 -2.23 10.09 24.21
C ASN A 155 -3.39 10.14 23.22
N ALA A 156 -3.86 11.35 22.97
CA ALA A 156 -4.76 11.66 21.87
C ALA A 156 -4.28 12.91 21.13
N SER A 157 -4.69 13.02 19.88
CA SER A 157 -4.33 14.13 18.99
C SER A 157 -5.49 14.51 18.09
N CYS A 158 -5.52 15.78 17.71
CA CYS A 158 -6.44 16.26 16.69
C CYS A 158 -5.70 16.39 15.37
N VAL A 159 -6.06 15.54 14.42
CA VAL A 159 -5.41 15.48 13.11
C VAL A 159 -6.35 15.97 12.02
N PRO A 160 -5.82 16.50 10.91
CA PRO A 160 -6.63 16.80 9.73
C PRO A 160 -7.32 15.53 9.17
N PRO A 161 -8.53 15.65 8.60
CA PRO A 161 -9.25 14.51 8.02
C PRO A 161 -8.44 13.70 7.01
N GLU A 162 -7.63 14.35 6.17
CA GLU A 162 -6.75 13.70 5.19
C GLU A 162 -5.69 12.79 5.81
N SER A 163 -5.33 13.02 7.08
CA SER A 163 -4.40 12.16 7.81
C SER A 163 -5.08 10.88 8.31
N THR A 164 -6.41 10.80 8.27
CA THR A 164 -7.18 9.67 8.81
C THR A 164 -7.42 8.54 7.81
N CYS A 165 -7.01 8.70 6.56
CA CYS A 165 -7.18 7.68 5.52
C CYS A 165 -6.51 6.36 5.89
N SER A 166 -7.16 5.25 5.53
CA SER A 166 -6.63 3.90 5.67
C SER A 166 -5.49 3.65 4.68
N ARG A 167 -4.79 2.51 4.79
CA ARG A 167 -3.60 2.22 3.96
C ARG A 167 -3.87 2.16 2.46
N ASP A 168 -5.06 1.72 2.12
CA ASP A 168 -5.55 1.58 0.76
C ASP A 168 -6.47 2.74 0.38
N GLU A 169 -6.35 3.89 1.04
CA GLU A 169 -7.15 5.08 0.77
C GLU A 169 -6.27 6.28 0.44
N THR A 170 -6.79 7.13 -0.43
CA THR A 170 -6.19 8.40 -0.79
C THR A 170 -7.16 9.53 -0.49
N TRP A 171 -6.65 10.69 -0.12
CA TRP A 171 -7.47 11.89 0.06
C TRP A 171 -7.77 12.53 -1.29
N ASN A 172 -9.05 12.70 -1.63
CA ASN A 172 -9.47 13.34 -2.88
C ASN A 172 -9.79 14.84 -2.75
N GLY A 173 -9.47 15.46 -1.61
CA GLY A 173 -9.84 16.84 -1.28
C GLY A 173 -11.09 16.97 -0.40
N GLN A 174 -11.90 15.90 -0.29
CA GLN A 174 -13.16 15.89 0.46
C GLN A 174 -13.28 14.70 1.41
N ALA A 175 -12.84 13.52 0.98
CA ALA A 175 -12.94 12.29 1.74
C ALA A 175 -11.78 11.35 1.42
N CYS A 176 -11.56 10.38 2.31
CA CYS A 176 -10.73 9.23 2.02
C CYS A 176 -11.47 8.30 1.07
N VAL A 177 -10.91 8.07 -0.12
CA VAL A 177 -11.47 7.18 -1.15
C VAL A 177 -10.54 6.02 -1.39
N LYS A 178 -11.10 4.85 -1.72
CA LYS A 178 -10.32 3.65 -2.01
C LYS A 178 -9.36 3.88 -3.17
N ALA A 179 -8.10 3.56 -2.94
CA ALA A 179 -7.10 3.44 -3.97
C ALA A 179 -7.48 2.29 -4.92
N TYR A 180 -7.03 2.39 -6.16
CA TYR A 180 -7.31 1.38 -7.16
C TYR A 180 -6.64 0.05 -6.77
N GLN A 181 -7.41 -1.04 -6.78
CA GLN A 181 -6.88 -2.37 -6.49
C GLN A 181 -6.29 -2.99 -7.77
N CYS A 182 -5.04 -3.43 -7.67
CA CYS A 182 -4.36 -4.11 -8.76
C CYS A 182 -4.55 -5.63 -8.67
N ALA A 183 -4.39 -6.29 -9.83
CA ALA A 183 -4.36 -7.74 -9.90
C ALA A 183 -3.14 -8.30 -9.12
N PRO A 184 -3.17 -9.57 -8.70
CA PRO A 184 -2.01 -10.23 -8.12
C PRO A 184 -0.78 -10.13 -9.03
N GLY A 185 0.38 -9.80 -8.47
CA GLY A 185 1.63 -9.53 -9.21
C GLY A 185 1.77 -8.07 -9.67
N TRP A 186 0.75 -7.25 -9.43
CA TRP A 186 0.73 -5.83 -9.76
C TRP A 186 0.48 -4.98 -8.51
N ILE A 187 1.09 -3.82 -8.44
CA ILE A 187 0.93 -2.86 -7.34
C ILE A 187 0.52 -1.50 -7.90
N PHE A 188 -0.31 -0.77 -7.15
CA PHE A 188 -0.70 0.57 -7.54
C PHE A 188 0.44 1.52 -7.25
N ASP A 189 1.00 2.11 -8.31
CA ASP A 189 1.98 3.19 -8.18
C ASP A 189 1.26 4.53 -8.23
N SER A 190 1.25 5.22 -7.08
CA SER A 190 0.61 6.53 -6.95
C SER A 190 1.27 7.62 -7.81
N VAL A 191 2.53 7.44 -8.23
CA VAL A 191 3.24 8.44 -9.06
C VAL A 191 2.74 8.39 -10.50
N SER A 192 2.65 7.19 -11.09
CA SER A 192 2.08 7.01 -12.43
C SER A 192 0.55 6.98 -12.44
N GLY A 193 -0.09 6.73 -11.30
CA GLY A 193 -1.54 6.52 -11.20
C GLY A 193 -2.00 5.21 -11.84
N GLN A 194 -1.10 4.24 -11.98
CA GLN A 194 -1.34 2.99 -12.69
C GLN A 194 -0.90 1.77 -11.87
N CYS A 195 -1.44 0.60 -12.22
CA CYS A 195 -0.90 -0.66 -11.75
C CYS A 195 0.38 -0.98 -12.52
N ILE A 196 1.48 -1.19 -11.79
CA ILE A 196 2.76 -1.63 -12.36
C ILE A 196 3.05 -3.08 -11.98
N ALA A 197 3.62 -3.85 -12.90
CA ALA A 197 4.04 -5.21 -12.61
C ALA A 197 5.26 -5.18 -11.68
N VAL A 198 5.22 -5.99 -10.63
CA VAL A 198 6.33 -6.16 -9.67
C VAL A 198 6.83 -7.59 -9.62
N SER A 199 6.27 -8.45 -10.46
CA SER A 199 6.76 -9.79 -10.67
C SER A 199 6.97 -10.08 -12.16
N THR A 200 7.79 -11.08 -12.42
CA THR A 200 8.01 -11.68 -13.74
C THR A 200 8.09 -13.19 -13.60
N SER A 201 7.94 -13.89 -14.71
CA SER A 201 7.84 -15.35 -14.69
C SER A 201 8.38 -15.96 -15.97
N GLU A 202 9.69 -15.82 -16.17
CA GLU A 202 10.39 -16.42 -17.31
C GLU A 202 10.58 -17.92 -17.15
N SER A 203 11.08 -18.33 -15.98
CA SER A 203 11.35 -19.73 -15.62
C SER A 203 11.01 -20.01 -14.16
N ASP A 204 11.18 -19.01 -13.30
CA ASP A 204 10.78 -18.99 -11.89
C ASP A 204 10.01 -17.69 -11.61
N TYR A 205 9.03 -17.74 -10.70
CA TYR A 205 8.33 -16.56 -10.21
C TYR A 205 9.32 -15.64 -9.46
N THR A 206 9.63 -14.51 -10.08
CA THR A 206 10.65 -13.55 -9.61
C THR A 206 10.01 -12.21 -9.32
N ILE A 207 10.30 -11.63 -8.16
CA ILE A 207 9.89 -10.29 -7.76
C ILE A 207 10.99 -9.29 -8.14
N ASP A 208 10.59 -8.20 -8.80
CA ASP A 208 11.40 -6.99 -8.86
C ASP A 208 11.33 -6.30 -7.49
N LEU A 209 12.33 -6.61 -6.65
CA LEU A 209 12.36 -6.13 -5.28
C LEU A 209 12.42 -4.59 -5.20
N GLN A 210 13.07 -3.92 -6.18
CA GLN A 210 13.16 -2.47 -6.19
C GLN A 210 11.83 -1.84 -6.59
N ALA A 211 11.19 -2.33 -7.66
CA ALA A 211 9.88 -1.86 -8.07
C ALA A 211 8.83 -2.07 -6.96
N TRP A 212 8.83 -3.25 -6.33
CA TRP A 212 7.96 -3.53 -5.18
C TRP A 212 8.24 -2.60 -4.00
N THR A 213 9.50 -2.38 -3.64
CA THR A 213 9.88 -1.48 -2.54
C THR A 213 9.45 -0.04 -2.80
N SER A 214 9.72 0.47 -4.00
CA SER A 214 9.38 1.85 -4.36
C SER A 214 7.87 2.08 -4.46
N ALA A 215 7.08 1.14 -4.97
CA ALA A 215 5.64 1.29 -4.97
C ALA A 215 5.00 1.10 -3.58
N SER A 216 5.53 0.18 -2.77
CA SER A 216 4.98 -0.12 -1.44
C SER A 216 5.29 0.97 -0.42
N TYR A 217 6.50 1.53 -0.44
CA TYR A 217 6.94 2.53 0.55
C TYR A 217 7.03 3.96 0.01
N GLY A 218 7.16 4.13 -1.31
CA GLY A 218 7.33 5.41 -2.00
C GLY A 218 8.64 5.48 -2.79
N ALA A 219 8.65 6.34 -3.82
CA ALA A 219 9.81 6.56 -4.66
C ALA A 219 10.93 7.29 -3.90
N SER A 220 12.18 6.94 -4.19
CA SER A 220 13.33 7.50 -3.48
C SER A 220 13.45 9.01 -3.69
N GLY A 221 13.63 9.76 -2.59
CA GLY A 221 13.65 11.22 -2.55
C GLY A 221 12.26 11.87 -2.61
N GLY A 222 11.19 11.07 -2.75
CA GLY A 222 9.81 11.54 -2.88
C GLY A 222 8.99 11.42 -1.59
N PRO A 223 7.68 11.70 -1.68
CA PRO A 223 6.76 11.36 -0.60
C PRO A 223 6.70 9.85 -0.41
N GLY A 224 6.48 9.41 0.83
CA GLY A 224 6.14 8.02 1.10
C GLY A 224 4.80 7.68 0.47
N SER A 225 4.61 6.40 0.14
CA SER A 225 3.32 5.92 -0.34
C SER A 225 2.23 6.18 0.70
N PHE A 226 0.99 6.30 0.24
CA PHE A 226 -0.15 6.46 1.16
C PHE A 226 -0.24 5.29 2.14
N ALA A 227 -0.05 4.05 1.66
CA ALA A 227 -0.04 2.84 2.50
C ALA A 227 1.00 2.90 3.62
N PHE A 228 2.18 3.45 3.33
CA PHE A 228 3.25 3.54 4.31
C PHE A 228 3.05 4.69 5.30
N CYS A 229 2.86 5.92 4.83
CA CYS A 229 2.75 7.07 5.73
C CYS A 229 1.48 7.02 6.59
N SER A 230 0.36 6.52 6.06
CA SER A 230 -0.93 6.49 6.80
C SER A 230 -0.93 5.50 7.96
N GLY A 231 0.03 4.57 7.99
CA GLY A 231 0.19 3.62 9.09
C GLY A 231 0.59 4.28 10.41
N PHE A 232 1.17 5.49 10.38
CA PHE A 232 1.70 6.16 11.58
C PHE A 232 1.48 7.68 11.64
N ASN A 233 1.13 8.36 10.54
CA ASN A 233 0.90 9.82 10.54
C ASN A 233 -0.25 10.28 11.47
N LYS A 234 -1.16 9.37 11.83
CA LYS A 234 -2.24 9.57 12.80
C LYS A 234 -1.78 9.66 14.25
N LYS A 235 -0.49 9.39 14.51
CA LYS A 235 0.09 9.33 15.86
C LYS A 235 1.12 10.44 16.11
N PRO A 236 0.78 11.72 15.95
CA PRO A 236 1.79 12.77 15.99
C PRO A 236 2.52 12.90 17.34
N ARG A 237 1.89 12.61 18.48
CA ARG A 237 2.57 12.64 19.79
C ARG A 237 3.63 11.55 19.90
N THR A 238 3.39 10.39 19.29
CA THR A 238 4.40 9.34 19.15
C THR A 238 5.70 9.87 18.52
N PHE A 239 5.62 10.86 17.63
CA PHE A 239 6.77 11.50 16.98
C PHE A 239 7.25 12.79 17.67
N GLY A 240 6.72 13.12 18.85
CA GLY A 240 7.04 14.35 19.56
C GLY A 240 6.46 15.62 18.92
N VAL A 241 5.45 15.48 18.05
CA VAL A 241 4.77 16.61 17.41
C VAL A 241 3.66 17.10 18.33
N GLY A 242 3.92 18.22 19.02
CA GLY A 242 2.97 18.87 19.90
C GLY A 242 1.80 19.55 19.16
N PRO A 243 0.73 19.93 19.88
CA PRO A 243 -0.43 20.64 19.32
C PRO A 243 -0.07 21.87 18.48
N GLY A 244 -0.76 22.05 17.34
CA GLY A 244 -0.46 23.09 16.35
C GLY A 244 0.81 22.82 15.52
N GLY A 245 1.49 21.70 15.79
CA GLY A 245 2.76 21.34 15.18
C GLY A 245 2.61 20.55 13.89
N ARG A 246 3.68 20.60 13.11
CA ARG A 246 3.91 19.69 11.97
C ARG A 246 5.37 19.26 11.93
N ALA A 247 5.60 18.05 11.48
CA ALA A 247 6.94 17.54 11.22
C ALA A 247 6.98 16.82 9.88
N GLN A 248 8.12 16.94 9.21
CA GLN A 248 8.49 16.05 8.12
C GLN A 248 9.46 15.02 8.67
N VAL A 249 9.14 13.75 8.48
CA VAL A 249 10.01 12.63 8.79
C VAL A 249 10.59 12.09 7.49
N LEU A 250 11.91 12.01 7.40
CA LEU A 250 12.62 11.30 6.33
C LEU A 250 12.91 9.88 6.81
N ILE A 251 12.55 8.90 6.01
CA ILE A 251 12.62 7.49 6.38
C ILE A 251 13.41 6.75 5.32
N ASP A 252 14.56 6.21 5.71
CA ASP A 252 15.31 5.27 4.90
C ASP A 252 14.75 3.86 5.16
N VAL A 253 14.23 3.21 4.13
CA VAL A 253 13.70 1.84 4.17
C VAL A 253 14.64 0.93 3.39
N GLN A 254 15.10 -0.15 4.03
CA GLN A 254 15.90 -1.18 3.40
C GLN A 254 15.18 -2.52 3.49
N VAL A 255 14.90 -3.12 2.34
CA VAL A 255 14.41 -4.49 2.24
C VAL A 255 15.58 -5.38 1.86
N GLN A 256 15.75 -6.49 2.57
CA GLN A 256 16.77 -7.50 2.30
C GLN A 256 16.06 -8.83 2.07
N ALA A 257 16.45 -9.57 1.03
CA ALA A 257 15.97 -10.91 0.72
C ALA A 257 17.19 -11.85 0.65
N PRO A 258 17.69 -12.34 1.80
CA PRO A 258 18.86 -13.21 1.86
C PRO A 258 18.69 -14.44 0.96
N GLY A 259 19.76 -14.79 0.23
CA GLY A 259 19.72 -15.90 -0.73
C GLY A 259 18.69 -15.70 -1.84
N ARG A 260 18.28 -14.46 -2.11
CA ARG A 260 17.25 -14.08 -3.09
C ARG A 260 15.89 -14.72 -2.83
N SER A 261 15.61 -15.07 -1.57
CA SER A 261 14.34 -15.69 -1.18
C SER A 261 13.40 -14.63 -0.60
N VAL A 262 12.25 -14.44 -1.24
CA VAL A 262 11.21 -13.54 -0.74
C VAL A 262 10.74 -13.98 0.64
N MET A 263 10.63 -15.28 0.89
CA MET A 263 10.17 -15.81 2.18
C MET A 263 11.14 -15.54 3.35
N GLN A 264 12.39 -15.18 3.06
CA GLN A 264 13.39 -14.80 4.05
C GLN A 264 13.54 -13.28 4.15
N ALA A 265 12.69 -12.52 3.45
CA ALA A 265 12.85 -11.09 3.37
C ALA A 265 12.64 -10.42 4.74
N GLN A 266 13.41 -9.36 4.98
CA GLN A 266 13.37 -8.54 6.18
C GLN A 266 13.41 -7.08 5.77
N VAL A 267 12.80 -6.23 6.60
CA VAL A 267 12.81 -4.78 6.41
C VAL A 267 13.40 -4.12 7.63
N SER A 268 14.30 -3.16 7.40
CA SER A 268 14.81 -2.26 8.42
C SER A 268 14.51 -0.82 8.02
N THR A 269 14.21 0.01 9.01
CA THR A 269 13.95 1.43 8.81
C THR A 269 14.85 2.31 9.66
N ASN A 270 15.13 3.52 9.16
CA ASN A 270 15.78 4.58 9.92
C ASN A 270 15.03 5.89 9.67
N GLY A 271 14.40 6.42 10.72
CA GLY A 271 13.63 7.66 10.67
C GLY A 271 14.42 8.83 11.26
N ARG A 272 14.43 9.96 10.55
CA ARG A 272 14.99 11.23 11.04
C ARG A 272 14.02 12.39 10.81
N MET A 273 14.05 13.35 11.72
CA MET A 273 13.29 14.59 11.58
C MET A 273 13.99 15.50 10.57
N GLN A 274 13.27 15.99 9.55
CA GLN A 274 13.87 16.84 8.53
C GLN A 274 14.38 18.18 9.10
N SER A 275 13.69 18.73 10.11
CA SER A 275 13.97 20.06 10.66
C SER A 275 15.32 20.17 11.36
N HIS A 276 15.79 19.09 12.00
CA HIS A 276 17.03 19.09 12.77
C HIS A 276 17.96 17.91 12.45
N GLY A 277 17.59 17.03 11.51
CA GLY A 277 18.39 15.88 11.08
C GLY A 277 18.58 14.77 12.12
N GLY A 278 18.11 14.97 13.36
CA GLY A 278 18.20 13.99 14.44
C GLY A 278 17.22 12.83 14.27
N PRO A 279 17.44 11.73 15.01
CA PRO A 279 16.54 10.59 14.95
C PRO A 279 15.13 10.98 15.42
N VAL A 280 14.12 10.29 14.88
CA VAL A 280 12.78 10.33 15.50
C VAL A 280 12.82 9.78 16.93
N THR A 281 11.77 10.01 17.69
CA THR A 281 11.63 9.41 19.03
C THR A 281 11.73 7.87 18.95
N PRO A 282 12.14 7.18 20.03
CA PRO A 282 12.18 5.72 20.03
C PRO A 282 10.83 5.07 19.71
N GLN A 283 9.73 5.66 20.18
CA GLN A 283 8.37 5.20 19.89
C GLN A 283 8.00 5.41 18.41
N GLY A 284 8.36 6.55 17.83
CA GLY A 284 8.18 6.82 16.40
C GLY A 284 8.98 5.87 15.51
N ALA A 285 10.22 5.57 15.89
CA ALA A 285 11.05 4.58 15.19
C ALA A 285 10.42 3.19 15.23
N ALA A 286 9.95 2.76 16.41
CA ALA A 286 9.26 1.47 16.57
C ALA A 286 7.98 1.40 15.71
N GLU A 287 7.22 2.49 15.65
CA GLU A 287 6.00 2.56 14.86
C GLU A 287 6.27 2.52 13.34
N ILE A 288 7.27 3.25 12.85
CA ILE A 288 7.71 3.17 11.45
C ILE A 288 8.13 1.73 11.11
N GLN A 289 8.93 1.09 11.97
CA GLN A 289 9.41 -0.26 11.78
C GLN A 289 8.26 -1.29 11.76
N ARG A 290 7.28 -1.16 12.66
CA ARG A 290 6.07 -2.00 12.71
C ARG A 290 5.28 -1.89 11.41
N VAL A 291 4.99 -0.66 10.96
CA VAL A 291 4.25 -0.41 9.72
C VAL A 291 5.01 -0.98 8.51
N ALA A 292 6.33 -0.82 8.47
CA ALA A 292 7.15 -1.38 7.40
C ALA A 292 7.07 -2.91 7.33
N GLN A 293 7.07 -3.58 8.49
CA GLN A 293 6.93 -5.04 8.60
C GLN A 293 5.55 -5.53 8.16
N GLU A 294 4.48 -4.81 8.50
CA GLU A 294 3.12 -5.14 8.07
C GLU A 294 2.95 -5.03 6.55
N ILE A 295 3.60 -4.06 5.91
CA ILE A 295 3.67 -3.98 4.45
C ILE A 295 4.52 -5.11 3.87
N LEU A 296 5.68 -5.41 4.46
CA LEU A 296 6.53 -6.52 4.03
C LEU A 296 5.82 -7.87 4.11
N ALA A 297 4.94 -8.07 5.09
CA ALA A 297 4.18 -9.30 5.24
C ALA A 297 3.39 -9.63 3.96
N SER A 298 2.95 -8.64 3.19
CA SER A 298 2.31 -8.88 1.89
C SER A 298 3.25 -9.57 0.92
N LEU A 299 4.50 -9.14 0.85
CA LEU A 299 5.52 -9.71 0.00
C LEU A 299 5.83 -11.15 0.41
N LEU A 300 5.94 -11.40 1.72
CA LEU A 300 6.20 -12.74 2.25
C LEU A 300 5.13 -13.74 1.82
N VAL A 301 3.86 -13.34 1.83
CA VAL A 301 2.72 -14.16 1.36
C VAL A 301 2.82 -14.47 -0.14
N GLN A 302 3.35 -13.54 -0.93
CA GLN A 302 3.54 -13.72 -2.37
C GLN A 302 4.55 -14.85 -2.68
N GLY A 303 5.60 -14.94 -1.86
CA GLY A 303 6.70 -15.88 -2.05
C GLY A 303 7.52 -15.59 -3.31
N GLY A 304 8.28 -16.58 -3.75
CA GLY A 304 9.13 -16.47 -4.94
C GLY A 304 10.58 -16.11 -4.65
N LYS A 305 11.28 -15.79 -5.74
CA LYS A 305 12.68 -15.33 -5.72
C LYS A 305 12.76 -13.85 -6.05
N THR A 306 13.89 -13.22 -5.78
CA THR A 306 14.19 -11.86 -6.24
C THR A 306 15.40 -11.88 -7.18
N ALA A 307 15.50 -10.92 -8.11
CA ALA A 307 16.72 -10.75 -8.90
C ALA A 307 17.89 -10.21 -8.04
N THR A 308 17.57 -9.36 -7.06
CA THR A 308 18.50 -8.68 -6.17
C THR A 308 18.28 -9.08 -4.72
N GLU A 309 19.35 -9.13 -3.91
CA GLU A 309 19.24 -9.47 -2.48
C GLU A 309 18.81 -8.29 -1.60
N SER A 310 18.80 -7.08 -2.13
CA SER A 310 18.34 -5.91 -1.37
C SER A 310 17.78 -4.83 -2.28
N ALA A 311 16.84 -4.06 -1.73
CA ALA A 311 16.32 -2.83 -2.31
C ALA A 311 16.27 -1.75 -1.24
N ARG A 312 16.34 -0.49 -1.66
CA ARG A 312 16.31 0.66 -0.74
C ARG A 312 15.46 1.78 -1.34
N THR A 313 14.81 2.52 -0.46
CA THR A 313 14.18 3.79 -0.81
C THR A 313 14.27 4.75 0.38
N SER A 314 14.30 6.05 0.10
CA SER A 314 14.26 7.10 1.12
C SER A 314 13.03 7.96 0.84
N VAL A 315 12.14 8.11 1.81
CA VAL A 315 10.84 8.76 1.60
C VAL A 315 10.53 9.78 2.68
N GLY A 316 9.74 10.78 2.33
CA GLY A 316 9.22 11.78 3.27
C GLY A 316 7.78 11.49 3.67
N CYS A 317 7.49 11.44 4.97
CA CYS A 317 6.13 11.43 5.51
C CYS A 317 5.85 12.67 6.36
N THR A 318 4.70 13.31 6.12
CA THR A 318 4.24 14.48 6.88
C THR A 318 3.39 14.02 8.05
N ILE A 319 3.67 14.56 9.23
CA ILE A 319 2.96 14.28 10.47
C ILE A 319 2.41 15.60 11.02
N VAL A 320 1.12 15.65 11.29
CA VAL A 320 0.43 16.88 11.70
C VAL A 320 -0.35 16.64 12.98
N ASN A 321 -0.13 17.51 13.98
CA ASN A 321 -0.98 17.64 15.16
C ASN A 321 -1.65 19.00 15.09
N ALA A 322 -2.81 19.07 14.43
CA ALA A 322 -3.42 20.35 14.10
C ALA A 322 -3.87 21.14 15.33
N ALA A 323 -4.30 20.45 16.39
CA ALA A 323 -4.74 21.09 17.63
C ALA A 323 -4.61 20.15 18.84
N ALA A 324 -4.71 20.71 20.04
CA ALA A 324 -4.86 19.92 21.25
C ALA A 324 -6.30 19.38 21.31
N PRO A 325 -6.50 18.12 21.74
CA PRO A 325 -7.81 17.66 22.18
C PRO A 325 -8.38 18.56 23.27
N ALA A 326 -9.70 18.75 23.23
CA ALA A 326 -10.43 19.61 24.14
C ALA A 326 -11.77 18.98 24.52
N PRO A 327 -12.42 19.42 25.61
CA PRO A 327 -13.77 19.00 25.92
C PRO A 327 -14.74 19.53 24.86
N VAL A 328 -15.56 18.65 24.31
CA VAL A 328 -16.64 18.98 23.38
C VAL A 328 -17.97 18.45 23.91
N PRO A 329 -19.11 19.07 23.58
CA PRO A 329 -20.42 18.53 23.97
C PRO A 329 -20.61 17.08 23.47
N GLU A 330 -21.19 16.21 24.30
CA GLU A 330 -21.53 14.84 23.89
C GLU A 330 -22.63 14.84 22.81
N SER A 331 -23.55 15.81 22.88
CA SER A 331 -24.64 16.04 21.93
C SER A 331 -24.33 17.23 21.02
N GLY A 332 -23.58 17.03 19.93
CA GLY A 332 -23.45 18.06 18.89
C GLY A 332 -22.14 18.14 18.12
N GLY A 333 -21.61 17.01 17.65
CA GLY A 333 -20.51 17.01 16.67
C GLY A 333 -20.98 16.47 15.33
N LEU A 334 -21.44 17.35 14.44
CA LEU A 334 -21.36 17.15 12.99
C LEU A 334 -20.12 17.88 12.49
#